data_AF-A0A815TJY2-F1
#
_entry.id   AF-A0A815TJY2-F1
#
_cell.length_a   1.000
_cell.length_b   1.000
_cell.length_c   1.000
_cell.angle_alpha   90.00
_cell.angle_beta   90.00
_cell.angle_gamma   90.00
#
_symmetry.space_group_name_H-M   'P 1'
#
loop_
_entity.id
_entity.type
_entity.pdbx_description
1 polymer ?
#
loop_
_entity_poly.entity_id
_entity_poly.type
_entity_poly.pdbx_seq_one_letter_code
_entity_poly.pdbx_strand_id
1 'polypeptide(L)' 'VLHEKYVYVILHQARTILTTLPNINRIDLYNLHHIFIIGDLHGQLAGLLHIGLST' A
#
# COMPACT_ATOMS: atom_id res chain seq x y z
N VAL A 1 7.60 14.75 -11.12
CA VAL A 1 8.77 13.86 -10.89
C VAL A 1 9.20 14.02 -9.45
N LEU A 2 9.34 12.92 -8.69
CA LEU A 2 9.78 12.98 -7.28
C LEU A 2 11.29 13.25 -7.20
N HIS A 3 11.72 14.10 -6.28
CA HIS A 3 13.13 14.31 -6.01
C HIS A 3 13.75 13.05 -5.35
N GLU A 4 14.97 12.69 -5.73
CA GLU A 4 15.68 11.48 -5.29
C GLU A 4 15.73 11.32 -3.76
N LYS A 5 15.95 12.42 -3.03
CA LYS A 5 15.94 12.42 -1.56
C LYS A 5 14.60 11.95 -0.98
N TYR A 6 13.47 12.34 -1.59
CA TYR A 6 12.16 11.88 -1.15
C TYR A 6 11.94 10.40 -1.49
N VAL A 7 12.40 9.96 -2.66
CA VAL A 7 12.36 8.53 -3.03
C VAL A 7 13.12 7.68 -2.01
N TYR A 8 14.34 8.10 -1.65
CA TYR A 8 15.15 7.43 -0.64
C TYR A 8 14.42 7.32 0.71
N VAL A 9 13.87 8.43 1.19
CA VAL A 9 13.15 8.46 2.48
C VAL A 9 11.97 7.50 2.48
N ILE A 10 11.16 7.51 1.41
CA ILE A 10 9.99 6.64 1.28
C ILE A 10 10.41 5.17 1.31
N LEU A 11 11.42 4.79 0.51
CA LEU A 11 11.90 3.40 0.45
C LEU A 11 12.49 2.94 1.79
N HIS A 12 13.27 3.80 2.45
CA HIS A 12 13.87 3.48 3.74
C HIS A 12 12.81 3.26 4.83
N GLN A 13 11.83 4.16 4.93
CA GLN A 13 10.76 4.05 5.91
C GLN A 13 9.87 2.83 5.64
N ALA A 14 9.49 2.59 4.38
CA ALA A 14 8.69 1.44 4.00
C ALA A 14 9.40 0.13 4.36
N ARG A 15 10.70 0.01 4.04
CA ARG A 15 11.51 -1.17 4.42
C ARG A 15 11.50 -1.39 5.93
N THR A 16 11.79 -0.35 6.70
CA THR A 16 11.85 -0.46 8.17
C THR A 16 10.53 -0.97 8.73
N ILE A 17 9.39 -0.42 8.29
CA ILE A 17 8.06 -0.87 8.73
C ILE A 17 7.81 -2.32 8.30
N LEU A 18 7.96 -2.63 7.01
CA LEU A 18 7.64 -3.95 6.46
C LEU A 18 8.48 -5.06 7.10
N THR A 19 9.74 -4.79 7.48
CA THR A 19 10.60 -5.77 8.18
C THR A 19 10.14 -6.12 9.59
N THR A 20 9.26 -5.32 10.20
CA THR A 20 8.71 -5.60 11.54
C THR A 20 7.42 -6.42 11.49
N LEU A 21 6.83 -6.59 10.31
CA LEU A 21 5.57 -7.32 10.13
C LEU A 21 5.82 -8.84 10.03
N PRO A 22 4.86 -9.67 10.49
CA PRO A 22 4.95 -11.11 10.30
C PRO A 22 4.76 -11.47 8.82
N ASN A 23 5.32 -12.62 8.42
CA ASN A 23 5.13 -13.15 7.07
C ASN A 23 3.65 -13.43 6.73
N ILE A 24 2.82 -13.70 7.74
CA ILE A 24 1.38 -13.88 7.60
C ILE A 24 0.69 -12.83 8.49
N ASN A 25 0.03 -11.87 7.85
CA ASN A 25 -0.76 -10.85 8.54
C ASN A 25 -2.16 -11.40 8.83
N ARG A 26 -2.55 -11.39 10.11
CA ARG A 26 -3.92 -11.73 10.53
C ARG A 26 -4.67 -10.43 10.79
N ILE A 27 -5.80 -10.25 10.12
CA ILE A 27 -6.62 -9.05 10.22
C ILE A 27 -7.96 -9.46 10.83
N ASP A 28 -8.37 -8.78 11.91
CA ASP A 28 -9.71 -8.92 12.49
C ASP A 28 -10.65 -7.91 11.81
N LEU A 29 -11.83 -8.38 11.41
CA LEU A 29 -12.83 -7.61 10.70
C LEU A 29 -13.88 -6.99 11.64
N TYR A 30 -13.86 -7.31 12.93
CA TYR A 30 -14.94 -6.98 13.86
C TYR A 30 -15.30 -5.48 13.91
N ASN A 31 -14.33 -4.58 13.66
CA ASN A 31 -14.53 -3.12 13.63
C ASN A 31 -14.27 -2.47 12.27
N LEU A 32 -14.09 -3.24 11.20
CA LEU A 32 -13.82 -2.69 9.87
C LEU A 32 -15.13 -2.54 9.10
N HIS A 33 -15.42 -1.32 8.66
CA HIS A 33 -16.60 -1.06 7.84
C HIS A 33 -16.48 -1.74 6.46
N HIS A 34 -15.31 -1.66 5.82
CA HIS A 34 -15.04 -2.27 4.52
C HIS A 34 -13.56 -2.64 4.36
N ILE A 35 -13.29 -3.77 3.71
CA ILE A 35 -11.96 -4.13 3.18
C ILE A 35 -12.07 -4.32 1.67
N PHE A 36 -11.12 -3.75 0.94
CA PHE A 36 -10.93 -3.98 -0.48
C PHE A 36 -9.71 -4.87 -0.70
N ILE A 37 -9.91 -5.97 -1.43
CA ILE A 37 -8.83 -6.86 -1.85
C ILE A 37 -8.60 -6.59 -3.33
N ILE A 38 -7.42 -6.08 -3.66
CA ILE A 38 -7.03 -5.72 -5.04
C ILE A 38 -5.93 -6.68 -5.49
N GLY A 39 -6.05 -7.17 -6.73
CA GLY A 39 -5.07 -8.02 -7.38
C GLY A 39 -3.90 -7.22 -7.98
N ASP A 40 -3.31 -7.73 -9.06
CA ASP A 40 -2.19 -7.06 -9.70
C ASP A 40 -2.59 -5.73 -10.36
N LEU A 41 -1.68 -4.77 -10.27
CA LEU A 41 -1.80 -3.44 -10.87
C LEU A 41 -0.82 -3.22 -12.02
N HIS A 42 0.26 -4.01 -12.13
CA HIS A 42 1.27 -3.91 -13.18
C HIS A 42 1.77 -2.48 -13.51
N GLY A 43 1.86 -1.60 -12.50
CA GLY A 43 2.31 -0.21 -12.68
C GLY A 43 1.27 0.74 -13.29
N GLN A 44 0.01 0.34 -13.40
CA GLN A 44 -1.07 1.17 -13.93
C GLN A 44 -1.59 2.18 -12.90
N LEU A 45 -0.88 3.31 -12.75
CA LEU A 45 -1.23 4.35 -11.80
C LEU A 45 -2.65 4.90 -12.00
N ALA A 46 -3.08 5.13 -13.24
CA ALA A 46 -4.42 5.65 -13.52
C ALA A 46 -5.52 4.69 -13.04
N GLY A 47 -5.32 3.37 -13.22
CA GLY A 47 -6.25 2.35 -12.73
C GLY A 47 -6.32 2.33 -11.20
N LEU A 48 -5.17 2.43 -10.53
CA LEU A 48 -5.12 2.53 -9.06
C LEU A 48 -5.86 3.77 -8.54
N LEU A 49 -5.64 4.93 -9.17
CA LEU A 49 -6.32 6.17 -8.80
C LEU A 49 -7.83 6.06 -9.01
N HIS A 50 -8.27 5.43 -10.10
CA HIS A 50 -9.69 5.21 -10.34
C HIS A 50 -10.32 4.33 -9.26
N ILE A 51 -9.66 3.22 -8.89
CA ILE A 51 -10.13 2.34 -7.82
C ILE A 51 -10.26 3.12 -6.50
N GLY A 52 -9.17 3.78 -6.07
CA GLY A 52 -9.14 4.45 -4.75
C GLY A 52 -10.01 5.71 -4.64
N LEU A 53 -10.42 6.32 -5.76
CA LEU A 53 -11.30 7.50 -5.79
C LEU A 53 -12.77 7.14 -6.03
N SER A 54 -13.08 5.91 -6.44
CA SER A 54 -14.44 5.46 -6.75
C SER A 54 -15.03 4.53 -5.68
N THR A 55 -14.21 4.08 -4.72
CA THR A 55 -14.61 3.32 -3.52
C THR A 55 -14.75 4.22 -2.31
#